data_AF-A0A963UDZ3-F1
#
_entry.id   AF-A0A963UDZ3-F1
#
_cell.length_a   1.000
_cell.length_b   1.000
_cell.length_c   1.000
_cell.angle_alpha   90.00
_cell.angle_beta   90.00
_cell.angle_gamma   90.00
#
_symmetry.space_group_name_H-M   'P 1'
#
loop_
_entity.id
_entity.type
_entity.pdbx_description
1 polymer ?
#
loop_
_entity_poly.entity_id
_entity_poly.type
_entity_poly.pdbx_seq_one_letter_code
_entity_poly.pdbx_strand_id
1 'polypeptide(L)'
;MSLSELEQHVFAYYVAGHANELNIATRWYPYGELTLVIADKVTVAVRKFGRKPRASAKAVATAFLDHMIEKGAWATKQNEFGGQMHQFQADKYKAELKALQASDPILQKAAAGGPDFWEKAFDEVTGQTAA
;
A
#
# COMPACT_ATOMS: atom_id res chain seq x y z
N MET A 1 11.81 3.44 4.94
CA MET A 1 11.46 2.15 4.30
C MET A 1 12.45 1.84 3.21
N SER A 2 12.84 0.58 3.02
CA SER A 2 13.71 0.15 1.92
C SER A 2 12.90 -0.66 0.90
N LEU A 3 11.95 -0.01 0.22
CA LEU A 3 11.26 -0.60 -0.94
C LEU A 3 12.14 -0.43 -2.18
N SER A 4 12.20 -1.45 -3.04
CA SER A 4 12.77 -1.34 -4.39
C SER A 4 11.99 -0.33 -5.23
N GLU A 5 12.57 0.13 -6.34
CA GLU A 5 11.91 1.10 -7.22
C GLU A 5 10.54 0.62 -7.73
N LEU A 6 10.44 -0.65 -8.16
CA LEU A 6 9.17 -1.27 -8.54
C LEU A 6 8.17 -1.24 -7.37
N GLU A 7 8.60 -1.63 -6.17
CA GLU A 7 7.74 -1.62 -4.99
C GLU A 7 7.27 -0.22 -4.59
N GLN A 8 8.12 0.80 -4.76
CA GLN A 8 7.73 2.20 -4.55
C GLN A 8 6.61 2.63 -5.52
N HIS A 9 6.70 2.24 -6.79
CA HIS A 9 5.64 2.52 -7.77
C HIS A 9 4.35 1.76 -7.47
N VAL A 10 4.43 0.49 -7.06
CA VAL A 10 3.28 -0.29 -6.60
C VAL A 10 2.64 0.36 -5.37
N PHE A 11 3.45 0.79 -4.41
CA PHE A 11 3.00 1.48 -3.20
C PHE A 11 2.27 2.77 -3.53
N ALA A 12 2.90 3.65 -4.32
CA ALA A 12 2.31 4.93 -4.74
C ALA A 12 0.98 4.69 -5.48
N TYR A 13 0.95 3.76 -6.43
CA TYR A 13 -0.27 3.44 -7.18
C TYR A 13 -1.40 2.94 -6.28
N TYR A 14 -1.09 2.06 -5.32
CA TYR A 14 -2.08 1.57 -4.35
C TYR A 14 -2.63 2.72 -3.48
N VAL A 15 -1.74 3.58 -2.97
CA VAL A 15 -2.08 4.71 -2.09
C VAL A 15 -2.90 5.79 -2.82
N ALA A 16 -2.67 6.01 -4.12
CA ALA A 16 -3.45 6.95 -4.94
C ALA A 16 -4.89 6.48 -5.17
N GLY A 17 -5.12 5.17 -5.22
CA GLY A 17 -6.42 4.59 -5.58
C GLY A 17 -7.02 3.78 -4.45
N HIS A 18 -6.86 2.46 -4.54
CA HIS A 18 -7.56 1.45 -3.73
C HIS A 18 -7.40 1.62 -2.22
N ALA A 19 -6.31 2.23 -1.73
CA ALA A 19 -6.16 2.52 -0.30
C ALA A 19 -7.27 3.45 0.23
N ASN A 20 -7.82 4.35 -0.59
CA ASN A 20 -8.92 5.24 -0.21
C ASN A 20 -10.25 4.50 0.00
N GLU A 21 -10.39 3.34 -0.62
CA GLU A 21 -11.60 2.50 -0.56
C GLU A 21 -11.51 1.46 0.57
N LEU A 22 -10.40 1.43 1.32
CA LEU A 22 -10.19 0.45 2.37
C LEU A 22 -11.19 0.66 3.51
N ASN A 23 -12.06 -0.32 3.69
CA ASN A 23 -12.97 -0.40 4.82
C ASN A 23 -12.80 -1.77 5.50
N ILE A 24 -12.22 -1.76 6.70
CA ILE A 24 -11.99 -2.96 7.52
C ILE A 24 -12.91 -2.87 8.73
N ALA A 25 -13.63 -3.96 9.03
CA ALA A 25 -14.52 -4.03 10.18
C ALA A 25 -13.74 -3.73 11.48
N THR A 26 -14.37 -3.05 12.44
CA THR A 26 -13.74 -2.61 13.69
C THR A 26 -13.58 -3.74 14.71
N ARG A 27 -12.90 -4.83 14.32
CA ARG A 27 -12.49 -5.93 15.20
C ARG A 27 -10.96 -5.97 15.33
N TRP A 28 -10.48 -6.83 16.22
CA TRP A 28 -9.05 -7.04 16.44
C TRP A 28 -8.53 -8.13 15.49
N TYR A 29 -7.47 -7.82 14.75
CA TYR A 29 -6.83 -8.72 13.78
C TYR A 29 -5.37 -8.98 14.17
N PRO A 30 -4.85 -10.20 13.98
CA PRO A 30 -3.42 -10.43 14.07
C PRO A 30 -2.71 -9.76 12.87
N TYR A 31 -1.45 -9.34 13.08
CA TYR A 31 -0.64 -8.68 12.05
C TYR A 31 -0.62 -9.47 10.72
N GLY A 32 -0.38 -10.79 10.79
CA GLY A 32 -0.30 -11.63 9.59
C GLY A 32 -1.59 -11.69 8.77
N GLU A 33 -2.77 -11.66 9.43
CA GLU A 33 -4.05 -11.59 8.71
C GLU A 33 -4.19 -10.25 7.98
N LEU A 34 -3.83 -9.14 8.64
CA LEU A 34 -3.84 -7.83 8.01
C LEU A 34 -2.88 -7.74 6.82
N THR A 35 -1.66 -8.28 6.94
CA THR A 35 -0.71 -8.33 5.81
C THR A 35 -1.31 -9.05 4.61
N LEU A 36 -2.01 -10.17 4.82
CA LEU A 36 -2.66 -10.92 3.74
C LEU A 36 -3.82 -10.14 3.11
N VAL A 37 -4.66 -9.52 3.94
CA VAL A 37 -5.78 -8.69 3.47
C VAL A 37 -5.29 -7.53 2.63
N ILE A 38 -4.28 -6.79 3.09
CA ILE A 38 -3.72 -5.66 2.34
C ILE A 38 -2.99 -6.15 1.09
N ALA A 39 -2.24 -7.25 1.15
CA ALA A 39 -1.55 -7.80 -0.03
C ALA A 39 -2.52 -8.22 -1.14
N ASP A 40 -3.70 -8.75 -0.80
CA ASP A 40 -4.76 -9.03 -1.77
C ASP A 40 -5.24 -7.75 -2.46
N LYS A 41 -5.50 -6.68 -1.70
CA LYS A 41 -5.89 -5.37 -2.25
C LYS A 41 -4.82 -4.76 -3.15
N VAL A 42 -3.55 -4.83 -2.74
CA VAL A 42 -2.43 -4.37 -3.57
C VAL A 42 -2.35 -5.20 -4.87
N THR A 43 -2.51 -6.53 -4.78
CA THR A 43 -2.51 -7.41 -5.96
C THR A 43 -3.61 -7.06 -6.94
N VAL A 44 -4.83 -6.79 -6.46
CA VAL A 44 -5.96 -6.36 -7.28
C VAL A 44 -5.65 -5.02 -7.93
N ALA A 45 -5.07 -4.07 -7.19
CA ALA A 45 -4.75 -2.74 -7.69
C ALA A 45 -3.80 -2.80 -8.90
N VAL A 46 -2.71 -3.55 -8.80
CA VAL A 46 -1.67 -3.58 -9.85
C VAL A 46 -1.85 -4.70 -10.86
N ARG A 47 -2.97 -5.42 -10.83
CA ARG A 47 -3.17 -6.63 -11.66
C ARG A 47 -2.98 -6.38 -13.16
N LYS A 48 -3.31 -5.18 -13.64
CA LYS A 48 -3.22 -4.80 -15.06
C LYS A 48 -1.79 -4.59 -15.55
N PHE A 49 -0.84 -4.38 -14.65
CA PHE A 49 0.58 -4.15 -14.97
C PHE A 49 1.42 -5.44 -14.97
N GLY A 50 0.77 -6.60 -14.95
CA GLY A 50 1.42 -7.90 -15.12
C GLY A 50 1.95 -8.54 -13.84
N ARG A 51 2.81 -9.57 -14.00
CA ARG A 51 3.22 -10.48 -12.92
C ARG A 51 4.23 -9.87 -11.95
N LYS A 52 5.16 -9.03 -12.42
CA LYS A 52 6.21 -8.44 -11.58
C LYS A 52 5.62 -7.52 -10.50
N PRO A 53 4.76 -6.51 -10.82
CA PRO A 53 4.12 -5.68 -9.80
C PRO A 53 3.29 -6.49 -8.79
N ARG A 54 2.60 -7.54 -9.26
CA ARG A 54 1.83 -8.44 -8.38
C ARG A 54 2.72 -9.20 -7.38
N ALA A 55 3.93 -9.59 -7.77
CA ALA A 55 4.85 -10.29 -6.89
C ALA A 55 5.35 -9.41 -5.72
N SER A 56 5.34 -8.09 -5.90
CA SER A 56 5.70 -7.09 -4.88
C SER A 56 4.63 -6.86 -3.81
N ALA A 57 3.42 -7.42 -3.98
CA ALA A 57 2.26 -7.06 -3.15
C ALA A 57 2.47 -7.31 -1.65
N LYS A 58 3.15 -8.40 -1.27
CA LYS A 58 3.42 -8.70 0.15
C LYS A 58 4.37 -7.69 0.79
N ALA A 59 5.47 -7.35 0.09
CA ALA A 59 6.45 -6.38 0.59
C ALA A 59 5.82 -4.99 0.75
N VAL A 60 5.03 -4.57 -0.23
CA VAL A 60 4.27 -3.31 -0.20
C VAL A 60 3.24 -3.31 0.92
N ALA A 61 2.50 -4.41 1.10
CA ALA A 61 1.50 -4.54 2.16
C ALA A 61 2.12 -4.47 3.57
N THR A 62 3.25 -5.15 3.79
CA THR A 62 4.02 -5.06 5.03
C THR A 62 4.45 -3.63 5.30
N ALA A 63 5.09 -2.98 4.33
CA ALA A 63 5.57 -1.61 4.49
C ALA A 63 4.42 -0.62 4.77
N PHE A 64 3.32 -0.73 4.02
CA PHE A 64 2.13 0.08 4.24
C PHE A 64 1.53 -0.12 5.63
N LEU A 65 1.37 -1.38 6.05
CA LEU A 65 0.79 -1.71 7.34
C LEU A 65 1.66 -1.23 8.51
N ASP A 66 2.98 -1.43 8.43
CA ASP A 66 3.92 -1.03 9.47
C ASP A 66 3.87 0.49 9.69
N HIS A 67 3.94 1.27 8.62
CA HIS A 67 3.82 2.74 8.69
C HIS A 67 2.51 3.17 9.29
N MET A 68 1.43 2.56 8.85
CA MET A 68 0.13 2.94 9.35
C MET A 68 -0.09 2.57 10.83
N ILE A 69 0.44 1.44 11.29
CA ILE A 69 0.45 1.08 12.71
C ILE A 69 1.28 2.09 13.50
N GLU A 70 2.47 2.44 13.01
CA GLU A 70 3.36 3.42 13.64
C GLU A 70 2.68 4.79 13.79
N LYS A 71 1.87 5.19 12.80
CA LYS A 71 1.10 6.44 12.80
C LYS A 71 -0.23 6.35 13.56
N GLY A 72 -0.55 5.18 14.13
CA GLY A 72 -1.73 4.96 14.96
C GLY A 72 -3.04 4.83 14.17
N ALA A 73 -2.99 4.61 12.86
CA ALA A 73 -4.15 4.24 12.06
C ALA A 73 -4.69 2.84 12.43
N TRP A 74 -3.91 2.08 13.20
CA TRP A 74 -4.33 0.88 13.90
C TRP A 74 -4.01 1.01 15.38
N ALA A 75 -5.01 0.79 16.24
CA ALA A 75 -4.77 0.61 17.67
C ALA A 75 -4.17 -0.78 17.91
N THR A 76 -3.22 -0.90 18.84
CA THR A 76 -2.49 -2.14 19.10
C THR A 76 -2.70 -2.59 20.54
N LYS A 77 -2.93 -3.89 20.76
CA LYS A 77 -2.95 -4.50 22.08
C LYS A 77 -2.23 -5.85 22.07
N GLN A 78 -1.72 -6.27 23.22
CA GLN A 78 -1.22 -7.62 23.41
C GLN A 78 -2.40 -8.59 23.62
N ASN A 79 -2.31 -9.80 23.08
CA ASN A 79 -3.28 -10.86 23.32
C ASN A 79 -2.78 -11.82 24.42
N GLU A 80 -3.68 -12.68 24.91
CA GLU A 80 -3.40 -13.65 25.98
C GLU A 80 -2.36 -14.71 25.61
N PHE A 81 -2.02 -14.82 24.31
CA PHE A 81 -1.08 -15.80 23.77
C PHE A 81 0.29 -15.18 23.41
N GLY A 82 0.56 -13.95 23.85
CA GLY A 82 1.84 -13.26 23.64
C GLY A 82 2.03 -12.57 22.29
N GLY A 83 1.00 -12.54 21.43
CA GLY A 83 1.00 -11.83 20.14
C GLY A 83 0.40 -10.42 20.21
N GLN A 84 0.59 -9.63 19.15
CA GLN A 84 -0.05 -8.32 18.98
C GLN A 84 -1.27 -8.40 18.06
N MET A 85 -2.31 -7.67 18.43
CA MET A 85 -3.54 -7.52 17.67
C MET A 85 -3.75 -6.06 17.34
N HIS A 86 -4.34 -5.80 16.17
CA HIS A 86 -4.52 -4.46 15.63
C HIS A 86 -5.99 -4.22 15.27
N GLN A 87 -6.51 -3.05 15.62
CA GLN A 87 -7.88 -2.64 15.30
C GLN A 87 -7.86 -1.34 14.49
N PHE A 88 -8.56 -1.36 13.35
CA PHE A 88 -8.61 -0.24 12.40
C PHE A 88 -9.22 1.03 13.02
N GLN A 89 -8.57 2.18 12.80
CA GLN A 89 -8.98 3.51 13.28
C GLN A 89 -9.28 4.41 12.07
N ALA A 90 -10.53 4.44 11.61
CA ALA A 90 -10.90 5.02 10.32
C ALA A 90 -10.49 6.50 10.15
N ASP A 91 -10.66 7.33 11.17
CA ASP A 91 -10.33 8.76 11.08
C ASP A 91 -8.82 8.98 11.01
N LYS A 92 -8.06 8.26 11.84
CA LYS A 92 -6.59 8.30 11.84
C LYS A 92 -6.02 7.76 10.54
N TYR A 93 -6.61 6.69 10.02
CA TYR A 93 -6.27 6.11 8.72
C TYR A 93 -6.44 7.13 7.59
N LYS A 94 -7.61 7.78 7.50
CA LYS A 94 -7.89 8.78 6.46
C LYS A 94 -6.95 9.98 6.56
N ALA A 95 -6.64 10.43 7.78
CA ALA A 95 -5.69 11.52 8.00
C ALA A 95 -4.28 11.15 7.54
N GLU A 96 -3.79 9.98 7.95
CA GLU A 96 -2.45 9.52 7.57
C GLU A 96 -2.35 9.22 6.08
N LEU A 97 -3.37 8.63 5.47
CA LEU A 97 -3.38 8.34 4.04
C LEU A 97 -3.23 9.63 3.21
N LYS A 98 -3.90 10.72 3.62
CA LYS A 98 -3.75 12.03 2.97
C LYS A 98 -2.35 12.61 3.16
N ALA A 99 -1.77 12.48 4.34
CA ALA A 99 -0.40 12.94 4.61
C ALA A 99 0.62 12.19 3.75
N LEU A 100 0.47 10.86 3.67
CA LEU A 100 1.28 9.99 2.84
C LEU A 100 1.16 10.39 1.36
N GLN A 101 -0.06 10.56 0.85
CA GLN A 101 -0.33 11.00 -0.52
C GLN A 101 0.35 12.34 -0.86
N ALA A 102 0.28 13.31 0.05
CA ALA A 102 0.89 14.63 -0.16
C ALA A 102 2.43 14.58 -0.19
N SER A 103 3.02 13.64 0.56
CA SER A 103 4.47 13.49 0.68
C SER A 103 5.12 12.61 -0.40
N ASP A 104 4.34 11.83 -1.15
CA ASP A 104 4.87 10.84 -2.08
C ASP A 104 5.36 11.49 -3.40
N PRO A 105 6.66 11.39 -3.73
CA PRO A 105 7.22 12.03 -4.93
C PRO A 105 6.75 11.38 -6.25
N ILE A 106 6.39 10.09 -6.25
CA ILE A 106 5.83 9.43 -7.45
C ILE A 106 4.42 9.96 -7.70
N LEU A 107 3.63 10.22 -6.63
CA LEU A 107 2.32 10.83 -6.77
C LEU A 107 2.38 12.28 -7.26
N GLN A 108 3.37 13.04 -6.81
CA GLN A 108 3.63 14.38 -7.33
C GLN A 108 3.97 14.34 -8.83
N LYS A 109 4.79 13.38 -9.27
CA LYS A 109 5.05 13.15 -10.71
C LYS A 109 3.79 12.71 -11.46
N ALA A 110 3.00 11.81 -10.88
CA ALA A 110 1.77 11.30 -11.49
C ALA A 110 0.76 12.42 -11.74
N ALA A 111 0.63 13.37 -10.80
CA ALA A 111 -0.25 14.52 -10.95
C ALA A 111 0.12 15.42 -12.15
N ALA A 112 1.40 15.44 -12.55
CA ALA A 112 1.89 16.18 -13.72
C ALA A 112 2.02 15.33 -15.00
N GLY A 113 1.97 14.00 -14.89
CA GLY A 113 2.34 13.05 -15.95
C GLY A 113 1.25 12.70 -16.96
N GLY A 114 0.01 13.17 -16.75
CA GLY A 114 -1.11 12.91 -17.66
C GLY A 114 -1.68 11.48 -17.59
N PRO A 115 -2.65 11.14 -18.48
CA PRO A 115 -3.41 9.89 -18.41
C PRO A 115 -2.57 8.61 -18.51
N ASP A 116 -1.48 8.65 -19.29
CA ASP A 116 -0.63 7.48 -19.58
C ASP A 116 0.53 7.31 -18.59
N PHE A 117 0.64 8.18 -17.57
CA PHE A 117 1.77 8.19 -16.65
C PHE A 117 2.05 6.81 -16.06
N TRP A 118 1.01 6.16 -15.53
CA TRP A 118 1.17 4.89 -14.82
C TRP A 118 1.59 3.76 -15.74
N GLU A 119 1.10 3.73 -16.98
CA GLU A 119 1.48 2.70 -17.94
C GLU A 119 2.98 2.83 -18.27
N LYS A 120 3.43 4.03 -18.62
CA LYS A 120 4.85 4.30 -18.89
C LYS A 120 5.75 4.03 -17.68
N ALA A 121 5.34 4.46 -16.50
CA ALA A 121 6.10 4.28 -15.27
C ALA A 121 6.26 2.78 -14.93
N PHE A 122 5.19 1.99 -15.05
CA PHE A 122 5.27 0.55 -14.82
C PHE A 122 6.07 -0.17 -15.91
N ASP A 123 5.97 0.24 -17.18
CA ASP A 123 6.77 -0.34 -18.26
C ASP A 123 8.27 -0.13 -18.02
N GLU A 124 8.67 1.06 -17.59
CA GLU A 124 10.06 1.40 -17.26
C GLU A 124 10.60 0.54 -16.11
N VAL A 125 9.90 0.52 -14.97
CA VAL A 125 10.40 -0.18 -13.77
C VAL A 125 10.22 -1.70 -13.82
N THR A 126 9.42 -2.21 -14.76
CA THR A 126 9.33 -3.66 -15.02
C THR A 126 10.28 -4.11 -16.13
N GLY A 127 10.96 -3.20 -16.81
CA GLY A 127 11.85 -3.49 -17.95
C GLY A 127 11.09 -4.00 -19.18
N GLN A 128 9.86 -3.52 -19.39
CA GLN A 128 9.05 -3.80 -20.58
C GLN A 128 9.26 -2.77 -21.70
N THR A 129 10.32 -1.97 -21.64
CA THR A 129 10.74 -1.12 -22.75
C THR A 129 10.96 -1.99 -23.99
N ALA A 130 10.04 -1.87 -24.95
CA ALA A 130 10.13 -2.52 -26.25
C ALA A 130 11.49 -2.19 -26.89
N ALA A 131 12.20 -3.24 -27.30
CA ALA A 131 13.27 -3.14 -28.28
C ALA A 131 12.71 -2.68 -29.64
#